data_AF-A0A918CGE0-F1
#
_entry.id   AF-A0A918CGE0-F1
#
_cell.length_a   1.000
_cell.length_b   1.000
_cell.length_c   1.000
_cell.angle_alpha   90.00
_cell.angle_beta   90.00
_cell.angle_gamma   90.00
#
_symmetry.space_group_name_H-M   'P 1'
#
loop_
_entity.id
_entity.type
_entity.pdbx_description
1 polymer ?
#
loop_
_entity_poly.entity_id
_entity_poly.type
_entity_poly.pdbx_seq_one_letter_code
_entity_poly.pdbx_strand_id
1 'polypeptide(L)'
;MPTGQKTLLANRDLRLEYGFGRDLATKLGLLLPHVRIGAMGRGEKRLVRREDVDRLIDRAAQDGADLWELAKTHDPASLQTWMQAQRETN
;
A
#
# COMPACT_ATOMS: atom_id res chain seq x y z
N MET A 1 -5.80 19.02 -17.02
CA MET A 1 -4.95 19.59 -15.96
C MET A 1 -4.32 18.43 -15.21
N PRO A 2 -2.99 18.31 -15.08
CA PRO A 2 -2.44 17.33 -14.15
C PRO A 2 -2.73 17.86 -12.75
N THR A 3 -3.83 17.41 -12.14
CA THR A 3 -3.97 17.51 -10.69
C THR A 3 -2.76 16.79 -10.12
N GLY A 4 -1.80 17.54 -9.57
CA GLY A 4 -0.54 17.00 -9.04
C GLY A 4 -0.84 16.04 -7.89
N GLN A 5 -1.16 14.79 -8.22
CA GLN A 5 -1.45 13.76 -7.26
C GLN A 5 -0.16 13.47 -6.49
N LYS A 6 -0.27 13.39 -5.17
CA LYS A 6 0.85 13.04 -4.32
C LYS A 6 1.35 11.66 -4.71
N THR A 7 2.63 11.58 -5.08
CA THR A 7 3.32 10.32 -5.39
C THR A 7 3.57 9.49 -4.12
N LEU A 8 3.66 10.15 -2.97
CA LEU A 8 3.88 9.54 -1.66
C LEU A 8 2.69 9.81 -0.74
N LEU A 9 2.18 8.76 -0.12
CA LEU A 9 0.94 8.75 0.66
C LEU A 9 1.25 8.36 2.10
N ALA A 10 0.78 9.16 3.06
CA ALA A 10 0.76 8.74 4.46
C ALA A 10 -0.49 7.89 4.74
N ASN A 11 -0.55 7.23 5.90
CA ASN A 11 -1.75 6.49 6.33
C ASN A 11 -3.03 7.34 6.29
N ARG A 12 -2.92 8.67 6.49
CA ARG A 12 -4.07 9.58 6.36
C ARG A 12 -4.53 9.67 4.90
N ASP A 13 -3.61 9.82 3.96
CA ASP A 13 -3.92 9.92 2.53
C ASP A 13 -4.52 8.59 2.03
N LEU A 14 -3.99 7.44 2.46
CA LEU A 14 -4.58 6.12 2.16
C LEU A 14 -6.06 6.02 2.56
N ARG A 15 -6.43 6.55 3.72
CA ARG A 15 -7.81 6.51 4.21
C ARG A 15 -8.72 7.45 3.44
N LEU A 16 -8.24 8.65 3.12
CA LEU A 16 -9.05 9.68 2.48
C LEU A 16 -9.20 9.47 0.98
N GLU A 17 -8.15 8.97 0.33
CA GLU A 17 -8.12 8.82 -1.13
C GLU A 17 -8.64 7.46 -1.59
N TYR A 18 -8.38 6.39 -0.82
CA TYR A 18 -8.78 5.02 -1.17
C TYR A 18 -9.93 4.49 -0.30
N GLY A 19 -10.41 5.28 0.67
CA GLY A 19 -11.49 4.86 1.57
C GLY A 19 -11.10 3.75 2.54
N PHE A 20 -9.81 3.47 2.72
CA PHE A 20 -9.37 2.38 3.59
C PHE A 20 -9.71 2.62 5.07
N GLY A 21 -10.02 1.53 5.78
CA GLY A 21 -10.15 1.54 7.23
C GLY A 21 -8.83 1.94 7.91
N ARG A 22 -8.91 2.41 9.16
CA ARG A 22 -7.73 2.83 9.94
C ARG A 22 -6.70 1.71 10.09
N ASP A 23 -7.18 0.49 10.37
CA ASP A 23 -6.31 -0.65 10.60
C ASP A 23 -5.64 -1.11 9.30
N LEU A 24 -6.44 -1.30 8.24
CA LEU A 24 -5.94 -1.62 6.90
C LEU A 24 -4.89 -0.62 6.43
N ALA A 25 -5.17 0.70 6.50
CA ALA A 25 -4.20 1.72 6.11
C ALA A 25 -2.89 1.65 6.92
N THR A 26 -2.99 1.31 8.21
CA THR A 26 -1.81 1.16 9.08
C THR A 26 -1.01 -0.09 8.73
N LYS A 27 -1.70 -1.20 8.46
CA LYS A 27 -1.10 -2.48 8.06
C LYS A 27 -0.45 -2.39 6.68
N LEU A 28 -1.11 -1.75 5.71
CA LEU A 28 -0.54 -1.48 4.39
C LEU A 28 0.71 -0.59 4.48
N GLY A 29 0.72 0.41 5.35
CA GLY A 29 1.92 1.22 5.60
C GLY A 29 3.10 0.46 6.21
N LEU A 30 2.86 -0.74 6.76
CA LEU A 30 3.91 -1.65 7.26
C LEU A 30 4.34 -2.67 6.21
N LEU A 31 3.41 -3.14 5.39
CA LEU A 31 3.63 -4.21 4.40
C LEU A 31 4.18 -3.69 3.08
N LEU A 32 3.71 -2.53 2.63
CA LEU A 32 4.16 -1.94 1.37
C LEU A 32 5.52 -1.26 1.54
N PRO A 33 6.29 -1.16 0.44
CA PRO A 33 7.50 -0.36 0.37
C PRO A 33 7.21 1.07 0.82
N HIS A 34 7.91 1.51 1.85
CA HIS A 34 7.69 2.82 2.45
C HIS A 34 9.00 3.57 2.68
N VAL A 35 8.90 4.88 2.58
CA VAL A 35 9.94 5.81 3.00
C VAL A 35 9.65 6.24 4.43
N ARG A 36 10.64 6.12 5.31
CA ARG A 36 10.57 6.64 6.68
C ARG A 36 11.02 8.10 6.65
N ILE A 37 10.17 9.00 7.11
CA ILE A 37 10.42 10.45 7.18
C ILE A 37 10.62 10.94 8.62
N GLY A 38 10.96 10.03 9.53
CA GLY A 38 11.20 10.28 10.95
C GLY A 38 10.01 9.97 11.85
N ALA A 39 10.21 10.13 13.16
CA ALA A 39 9.16 9.99 14.16
C ALA A 39 8.60 11.39 14.49
N MET A 40 7.28 11.57 14.42
CA MET A 40 6.63 12.82 14.79
C MET A 40 5.43 12.50 15.69
N GLY A 41 5.58 12.70 17.00
CA GLY A 41 4.56 12.35 17.99
C GLY A 41 4.47 10.84 18.25
N ARG A 42 3.29 10.23 18.04
CA ARG A 42 2.96 8.85 18.44
C ARG A 42 3.45 7.75 17.47
N GLY A 43 4.61 7.91 16.85
CA GLY A 43 5.24 6.85 16.06
C GLY A 43 5.96 7.32 14.79
N GLU A 44 6.55 6.34 14.10
CA GLU A 44 7.23 6.53 12.83
C GLU A 44 6.25 6.92 11.72
N LYS A 45 6.50 8.04 11.04
CA LYS A 45 5.78 8.38 9.81
C LYS A 45 6.37 7.59 8.65
N ARG A 46 5.50 6.79 8.03
CA ARG A 46 5.80 6.01 6.82
C ARG A 46 5.00 6.61 5.66
N LEU A 47 5.66 6.78 4.54
CA LEU A 47 5.05 7.17 3.28
C LEU A 47 5.17 6.02 2.29
N VAL A 48 4.04 5.51 1.81
CA VAL A 48 4.01 4.52 0.74
C VAL A 48 3.89 5.21 -0.60
N ARG A 49 4.44 4.63 -1.66
CA ARG A 49 4.23 5.19 -3.00
C ARG A 49 2.81 4.87 -3.45
N ARG A 50 2.16 5.85 -4.08
CA ARG A 50 0.85 5.68 -4.71
C ARG A 50 0.85 4.51 -5.69
N GLU A 51 1.87 4.43 -6.54
CA GLU A 51 2.02 3.36 -7.53
C GLU A 51 2.00 1.95 -6.90
N ASP A 52 2.62 1.76 -5.74
CA ASP A 52 2.62 0.46 -5.07
C ASP A 52 1.23 0.11 -4.51
N VAL A 53 0.49 1.11 -4.04
CA VAL A 53 -0.89 0.94 -3.57
C VAL A 53 -1.82 0.62 -4.73
N ASP A 54 -1.72 1.38 -5.84
CA ASP A 54 -2.53 1.15 -7.03
C ASP A 54 -2.27 -0.25 -7.61
N ARG A 55 -0.99 -0.68 -7.67
CA ARG A 55 -0.63 -2.04 -8.08
C ARG A 55 -1.22 -3.11 -7.17
N LEU A 56 -1.18 -2.90 -5.85
CA LEU A 56 -1.75 -3.84 -4.90
C LEU A 56 -3.26 -4.00 -5.14
N ILE A 57 -3.97 -2.89 -5.35
CA ILE A 57 -5.42 -2.89 -5.61
C ILE A 57 -5.73 -3.58 -6.94
N ASP A 58 -5.00 -3.22 -8.00
CA ASP A 58 -5.20 -3.81 -9.32
C ASP A 58 -4.97 -5.32 -9.28
N ARG A 59 -3.88 -5.77 -8.64
CA ARG A 59 -3.58 -7.18 -8.45
C ARG A 59 -4.64 -7.90 -7.61
N ALA A 60 -5.08 -7.30 -6.52
CA ALA A 60 -6.13 -7.87 -5.69
C ALA A 60 -7.46 -8.00 -6.44
N ALA A 61 -7.80 -7.02 -7.29
CA ALA A 61 -8.98 -7.07 -8.14
C ALA A 61 -8.88 -8.18 -9.21
N GLN A 62 -7.71 -8.37 -9.82
CA GLN A 62 -7.47 -9.44 -10.80
C GLN A 62 -7.61 -10.83 -10.17
N ASP A 63 -7.04 -11.05 -8.99
CA ASP A 63 -7.08 -12.33 -8.27
C ASP A 63 -8.39 -12.52 -7.47
N GLY A 64 -9.29 -11.52 -7.44
CA GLY A 64 -10.51 -11.54 -6.62
C GLY A 64 -10.22 -11.63 -5.11
N ALA A 65 -9.06 -11.15 -4.69
CA ALA A 65 -8.58 -11.24 -3.31
C ALA A 65 -9.00 -10.02 -2.48
N ASP A 66 -9.30 -10.25 -1.21
CA ASP A 66 -9.59 -9.18 -0.26
C ASP A 66 -8.28 -8.57 0.29
N LEU A 67 -8.17 -7.24 0.24
CA LEU A 67 -6.97 -6.50 0.67
C LEU A 67 -6.65 -6.71 2.15
N TRP A 68 -7.67 -6.87 2.99
CA TRP A 68 -7.49 -7.07 4.41
C TRP A 68 -7.00 -8.48 4.73
N GLU A 69 -7.52 -9.50 4.05
CA GLU A 69 -7.02 -10.86 4.14
C GLU A 69 -5.59 -10.97 3.62
N LEU A 70 -5.26 -10.33 2.49
CA LEU A 70 -3.87 -10.24 2.00
C LEU A 70 -2.95 -9.60 3.05
N ALA A 71 -3.39 -8.51 3.68
CA ALA A 71 -2.62 -7.81 4.70
C ALA A 71 -2.45 -8.60 6.02
N LYS A 72 -3.27 -9.63 6.25
CA LYS A 72 -3.13 -10.53 7.41
C LYS A 72 -2.28 -11.75 7.09
N THR A 73 -2.36 -12.24 5.86
CA THR A 73 -1.76 -13.52 5.47
C THR A 73 -0.35 -13.37 4.94
N HIS A 74 -0.01 -12.21 4.36
CA HIS A 74 1.30 -11.96 3.78
C HIS A 74 2.18 -11.13 4.71
N ASP A 75 3.47 -11.48 4.71
CA ASP A 75 4.54 -10.63 5.21
C ASP A 75 4.99 -9.66 4.10
N PRO A 76 5.79 -8.62 4.41
CA PRO A 76 6.21 -7.64 3.42
C PRO A 76 6.93 -8.25 2.20
N ALA A 77 7.76 -9.28 2.40
CA ALA A 77 8.52 -9.89 1.31
C ALA A 77 7.62 -10.77 0.43
N SER A 78 6.75 -11.59 1.03
CA SER A 78 5.81 -12.41 0.26
C SER A 78 4.79 -11.57 -0.50
N LEU A 79 4.27 -10.49 0.10
CA LEU A 79 3.39 -9.56 -0.60
C LEU A 79 4.07 -8.91 -1.80
N GLN A 80 5.33 -8.50 -1.65
CA GLN A 80 6.11 -7.94 -2.77
C GLN A 80 6.33 -8.95 -3.89
N THR A 81 6.70 -10.19 -3.56
CA THR A 81 6.85 -11.26 -4.56
C THR A 81 5.53 -11.52 -5.29
N TRP A 82 4.41 -11.61 -4.55
CA TRP A 82 3.10 -11.82 -5.15
C TRP A 82 2.66 -10.66 -6.06
N MET A 83 2.99 -9.41 -5.68
CA MET A 83 2.75 -8.23 -6.53
C MET A 83 3.65 -8.22 -7.79
N GLN A 84 4.85 -8.82 -7.75
CA GLN A 84 5.80 -8.83 -8.86
C GLN A 84 5.64 -10.01 -9.83
N ALA A 85 5.00 -11.11 -9.41
CA ALA A 85 4.86 -12.35 -10.20
C ALA A 85 4.18 -12.17 -11.58
N GLN A 86 3.49 -11.05 -11.83
CA GLN A 86 2.92 -10.69 -13.13
C GLN A 86 3.95 -10.19 -14.17
N ARG A 87 5.18 -9.86 -13.78
CA ARG A 87 6.20 -9.35 -14.72
C ARG A 87 6.77 -10.42 -15.66
N GLU A 88 6.55 -11.70 -15.37
CA GLU A 88 7.16 -12.82 -16.12
C GLU A 88 6.21 -13.49 -17.11
N THR A 89 5.01 -12.96 -17.34
CA THR A 89 4.08 -13.47 -18.35
C THR A 89 3.86 -12.45 -19.46
N ASN A 90 4.94 -12.08 -20.17
CA ASN A 90 4.85 -11.51 -21.52
C ASN A 90 6.10 -11.82 -22.33
#